data_AF-A0A7C6M2V0-F1
#
_entry.id   AF-A0A7C6M2V0-F1
#
_cell.length_a   1.000
_cell.length_b   1.000
_cell.length_c   1.000
_cell.angle_alpha   90.00
_cell.angle_beta   90.00
_cell.angle_gamma   90.00
#
_symmetry.space_group_name_H-M   'P 1'
#
loop_
_entity.id
_entity.type
_entity.pdbx_description
1 polymer ?
#
loop_
_entity_poly.entity_id
_entity_poly.type
_entity_poly.pdbx_seq_one_letter_code
_entity_poly.pdbx_strand_id
1 'polypeptide(L)'
;NGEAVIPVNPEYVWGRRSGAIRDNTRMSFPQRLDGWNGMCVTQKVVDAFSMVDGRSINNSSELYPYNETDFSKNVQTFSGYRLNAGVNNMYVNREARFYASVGFSECFWPMTSSTSSGYYNQTITYYYNSPNGKGGVTTAQDYPITGYVLKKFIHPSDSWGGTNARRMDKGFPIIRFAEILLSYAEALNNLTASHTVQIGGETVTLSRDMEEIKKAFNQVRYRAGLPGMDGTEDAEEVQQMIVDERFVEFLFENRRYYDVRRWGIYEEVESIPIRGMNVEGTKEVFYTRVIPNTARIGSRIVNKRLNWLPIPLNEVRLLPSLDQNPGWEE
;
A
#
# COMPACT_ATOMS: atom_id res chain seq x y z
N ASN A 1 2.48 4.35 11.58
CA ASN A 1 3.32 3.48 12.43
C ASN A 1 2.50 2.48 13.27
N GLY A 2 1.38 1.95 12.75
CA GLY A 2 0.52 0.99 13.48
C GLY A 2 -0.19 1.50 14.74
N GLU A 3 0.21 2.67 15.26
CA GLU A 3 -0.47 3.38 16.33
C GLU A 3 -1.62 4.20 15.75
N ALA A 4 -2.86 3.82 16.08
CA ALA A 4 -4.05 4.56 15.70
C ALA A 4 -5.16 4.30 16.72
N VAL A 5 -5.19 5.12 17.77
CA VAL A 5 -6.17 5.01 18.85
C VAL A 5 -7.47 5.67 18.39
N ILE A 6 -8.43 4.86 17.95
CA ILE A 6 -9.69 5.31 17.31
C ILE A 6 -10.39 6.44 18.08
N PRO A 7 -10.60 6.35 19.41
CA PRO A 7 -11.39 7.37 20.12
C PRO A 7 -10.78 8.77 20.16
N VAL A 8 -9.47 8.92 19.92
CA VAL A 8 -8.76 10.21 20.04
C VAL A 8 -8.17 10.68 18.72
N ASN A 9 -8.23 9.87 17.66
CA ASN A 9 -7.73 10.25 16.35
C ASN A 9 -8.90 10.81 15.50
N PRO A 10 -8.95 12.13 15.24
CA PRO A 10 -10.04 12.78 14.52
C PRO A 10 -10.10 12.39 13.04
N GLU A 11 -9.10 11.68 12.51
CA GLU A 11 -9.12 11.17 11.14
C GLU A 11 -10.17 10.07 10.95
N TYR A 12 -10.55 9.33 12.00
CA TYR A 12 -11.60 8.32 11.90
C TYR A 12 -12.99 8.97 11.87
N VAL A 13 -13.63 8.91 10.71
CA VAL A 13 -15.06 9.24 10.57
C VAL A 13 -15.88 8.03 11.01
N TRP A 14 -15.50 6.85 10.53
CA TRP A 14 -16.06 5.58 10.97
C TRP A 14 -14.96 4.51 11.00
N GLY A 15 -14.76 3.88 12.15
CA GLY A 15 -13.75 2.83 12.29
C GLY A 15 -14.14 1.81 13.34
N ARG A 16 -13.40 0.69 13.35
CA ARG A 16 -13.56 -0.36 14.36
C ARG A 16 -12.21 -0.90 14.81
N ARG A 17 -12.13 -1.39 16.05
CA ARG A 17 -11.00 -2.25 16.44
C ARG A 17 -11.07 -3.54 15.65
N SER A 18 -9.92 -4.04 15.20
CA SER A 18 -9.83 -5.21 14.33
C SER A 18 -8.79 -6.19 14.85
N GLY A 19 -9.25 -7.22 15.55
CA GLY A 19 -8.44 -8.37 15.92
C GLY A 19 -7.90 -9.11 14.69
N ALA A 20 -8.69 -9.17 13.61
CA ALA A 20 -8.26 -9.78 12.34
C ALA A 20 -7.03 -9.07 11.74
N ILE A 21 -6.98 -7.73 11.75
CA ILE A 21 -5.78 -7.01 11.27
C ILE A 21 -4.61 -7.24 12.20
N ARG A 22 -4.83 -7.18 13.52
CA ARG A 22 -3.79 -7.48 14.52
C ARG A 22 -3.18 -8.84 14.23
N ASP A 23 -3.99 -9.87 14.02
CA ASP A 23 -3.53 -11.24 13.82
C ASP A 23 -2.91 -11.43 12.42
N ASN A 24 -3.47 -10.79 11.39
CA ASN A 24 -2.90 -10.80 10.04
C ASN A 24 -1.54 -10.09 9.94
N THR A 25 -1.15 -9.22 10.89
CA THR A 25 0.21 -8.67 10.90
C THR A 25 1.27 -9.78 10.95
N ARG A 26 0.95 -10.95 11.50
CA ARG A 26 1.86 -12.12 11.52
C ARG A 26 2.32 -12.51 10.12
N MET A 27 1.46 -12.37 9.12
CA MET A 27 1.79 -12.64 7.73
C MET A 27 2.90 -11.73 7.20
N SER A 28 3.09 -10.55 7.77
CA SER A 28 4.18 -9.65 7.38
C SER A 28 5.47 -9.87 8.15
N PHE A 29 5.39 -10.46 9.35
CA PHE A 29 6.56 -10.61 10.21
C PHE A 29 7.54 -11.64 9.65
N PRO A 30 8.85 -11.48 9.93
CA PRO A 30 9.87 -12.44 9.52
C PRO A 30 9.62 -13.83 10.10
N GLN A 31 9.73 -14.90 9.30
CA GLN A 31 9.49 -16.27 9.77
C GLN A 31 10.40 -16.65 10.94
N ARG A 32 11.66 -16.22 10.94
CA ARG A 32 12.60 -16.51 12.03
C ARG A 32 12.26 -15.79 13.35
N LEU A 33 11.25 -14.93 13.33
CA LEU A 33 10.75 -14.16 14.47
C LEU A 33 9.25 -14.44 14.68
N ASP A 34 8.84 -15.70 14.48
CA ASP A 34 7.49 -16.24 14.64
C ASP A 34 6.41 -15.65 13.70
N GLY A 35 6.83 -14.96 12.63
CA GLY A 35 5.97 -14.54 11.53
C GLY A 35 5.85 -15.56 10.40
N TRP A 36 5.34 -15.13 9.24
CA TRP A 36 5.16 -16.00 8.06
C TRP A 36 5.65 -15.41 6.73
N ASN A 37 6.11 -14.16 6.67
CA ASN A 37 6.51 -13.47 5.42
C ASN A 37 5.50 -13.48 4.24
N GLY A 38 4.27 -13.96 4.43
CA GLY A 38 3.29 -14.16 3.37
C GLY A 38 2.58 -12.89 2.85
N MET A 39 2.54 -11.79 3.60
CA MET A 39 1.85 -10.57 3.17
C MET A 39 2.78 -9.70 2.30
N CYS A 40 2.88 -10.06 1.03
CA CYS A 40 3.81 -9.45 0.09
C CYS A 40 3.22 -8.22 -0.61
N VAL A 41 4.07 -7.24 -0.94
CA VAL A 41 3.71 -6.11 -1.81
C VAL A 41 4.45 -6.22 -3.15
N THR A 42 3.82 -5.79 -4.25
CA THR A 42 4.41 -5.91 -5.59
C THR A 42 5.37 -4.76 -5.89
N GLN A 43 6.26 -4.95 -6.86
CA GLN A 43 7.14 -3.87 -7.35
C GLN A 43 6.34 -2.64 -7.79
N LYS A 44 5.16 -2.85 -8.41
CA LYS A 44 4.25 -1.76 -8.79
C LYS A 44 3.84 -0.89 -7.61
N VAL A 45 3.58 -1.48 -6.44
CA VAL A 45 3.29 -0.74 -5.21
C VAL A 45 4.54 0.02 -4.74
N VAL A 46 5.71 -0.64 -4.76
CA VAL A 46 6.98 -0.02 -4.38
C VAL A 46 7.30 1.18 -5.26
N ASP A 47 7.10 1.09 -6.57
CA ASP A 47 7.39 2.16 -7.54
C ASP A 47 6.41 3.33 -7.48
N ALA A 48 5.18 3.10 -7.00
CA ALA A 48 4.15 4.14 -6.92
C ALA A 48 4.37 5.17 -5.81
N PHE A 49 5.16 4.82 -4.79
CA PHE A 49 5.55 5.81 -3.78
C PHE A 49 6.48 6.86 -4.39
N SER A 50 6.27 8.13 -4.06
CA SER A 50 7.11 9.21 -4.54
C SER A 50 8.49 9.21 -3.86
N MET A 51 9.41 9.98 -4.42
CA MET A 51 10.60 10.46 -3.73
C MET A 51 10.20 11.45 -2.62
N VAL A 52 11.13 11.78 -1.72
CA VAL A 52 10.88 12.63 -0.54
C VAL A 52 10.40 14.04 -0.90
N ASP A 53 10.71 14.51 -2.11
CA ASP A 53 10.24 15.79 -2.66
C ASP A 53 8.90 15.68 -3.41
N GLY A 54 8.24 14.52 -3.37
CA GLY A 54 6.95 14.29 -4.02
C GLY A 54 7.03 13.99 -5.52
N ARG A 55 8.21 13.92 -6.13
CA ARG A 55 8.39 13.53 -7.53
C ARG A 55 8.37 12.02 -7.69
N SER A 56 7.97 11.53 -8.86
CA SER A 56 8.01 10.10 -9.17
C SER A 56 9.44 9.59 -9.35
N ILE A 57 9.63 8.27 -9.25
CA ILE A 57 10.94 7.64 -9.49
C ILE A 57 11.44 7.83 -10.94
N ASN A 58 10.52 8.02 -11.89
CA ASN A 58 10.84 8.23 -13.30
C ASN A 58 11.18 9.70 -13.64
N ASN A 59 10.98 10.61 -12.68
CA ASN A 59 11.27 12.03 -12.82
C ASN A 59 11.85 12.59 -11.50
N SER A 60 12.75 11.82 -10.88
CA SER A 60 13.40 12.22 -9.62
C SER A 60 14.25 13.47 -9.79
N SER A 61 14.36 14.30 -8.75
CA SER A 61 15.23 15.48 -8.78
C SER A 61 16.72 15.12 -8.68
N GLU A 62 17.58 16.06 -9.05
CA GLU A 62 19.03 15.94 -8.84
C GLU A 62 19.41 15.87 -7.36
N LEU A 63 18.61 16.50 -6.48
CA LEU A 63 18.85 16.49 -5.03
C LEU A 63 18.48 15.14 -4.40
N TYR A 64 17.46 14.47 -4.92
CA TYR A 64 16.97 13.18 -4.44
C TYR A 64 16.85 12.17 -5.58
N PRO A 65 17.97 11.76 -6.20
CA PRO A 65 17.94 10.91 -7.39
C PRO A 65 17.49 9.49 -7.04
N TYR A 66 16.61 8.93 -7.86
CA TYR A 66 16.28 7.51 -7.80
C TYR A 66 17.35 6.69 -8.54
N ASN A 67 17.86 5.63 -7.91
CA ASN A 67 18.76 4.69 -8.55
C ASN A 67 18.62 3.30 -7.92
N GLU A 68 18.78 2.26 -8.73
CA GLU A 68 18.65 0.85 -8.31
C GLU A 68 19.99 0.16 -8.10
N THR A 69 21.09 0.89 -8.34
CA THR A 69 22.45 0.41 -8.16
C THR A 69 22.99 0.84 -6.81
N ASP A 70 24.07 0.19 -6.37
CA ASP A 70 24.80 0.53 -5.16
C ASP A 70 23.94 0.49 -3.88
N PHE A 71 24.57 0.87 -2.77
CA PHE A 71 23.99 0.77 -1.44
C PHE A 71 24.32 2.03 -0.63
N SER A 72 23.39 2.38 0.26
CA SER A 72 23.54 3.50 1.20
C SER A 72 24.78 3.29 2.05
N LYS A 73 25.58 4.36 2.23
CA LYS A 73 26.82 4.28 3.03
C LYS A 73 26.60 4.55 4.51
N ASN A 74 25.58 5.35 4.83
CA ASN A 74 25.34 5.86 6.16
C ASN A 74 23.95 5.46 6.66
N VAL A 75 23.83 5.27 7.98
CA VAL A 75 22.54 5.16 8.65
C VAL A 75 21.83 6.52 8.57
N GLN A 76 20.54 6.51 8.26
CA GLN A 76 19.70 7.71 8.27
C GLN A 76 18.59 7.56 9.31
N THR A 77 18.27 8.66 9.98
CA THR A 77 17.17 8.72 10.94
C THR A 77 16.28 9.92 10.66
N PHE A 78 14.98 9.69 10.48
CA PHE A 78 14.02 10.74 10.19
C PHE A 78 12.63 10.32 10.72
N SER A 79 11.92 11.26 11.35
CA SER A 79 10.56 11.03 11.86
C SER A 79 10.38 9.75 12.69
N GLY A 80 11.38 9.41 13.52
CA GLY A 80 11.39 8.19 14.33
C GLY A 80 11.67 6.88 13.56
N TYR A 81 11.90 6.94 12.25
CA TYR A 81 12.33 5.82 11.43
C TYR A 81 13.86 5.76 11.35
N ARG A 82 14.40 4.54 11.34
CA ARG A 82 15.82 4.25 11.12
C ARG A 82 15.97 3.49 9.80
N LEU A 83 16.68 4.08 8.85
CA LEU A 83 17.16 3.41 7.65
C LEU A 83 18.62 3.02 7.86
N ASN A 84 18.94 1.73 7.74
CA ASN A 84 20.31 1.26 7.91
C ASN A 84 21.23 1.73 6.77
N ALA A 85 22.54 1.66 7.01
CA ALA A 85 23.52 1.60 5.93
C ALA A 85 23.43 0.24 5.22
N GLY A 86 23.98 0.13 4.01
CA GLY A 86 23.98 -1.09 3.22
C GLY A 86 22.61 -1.44 2.63
N VAL A 87 21.69 -0.47 2.58
CA VAL A 87 20.37 -0.61 1.96
C VAL A 87 20.47 -0.21 0.49
N ASN A 88 19.87 -0.96 -0.43
CA ASN A 88 19.87 -0.59 -1.85
C ASN A 88 19.26 0.81 -2.04
N ASN A 89 19.88 1.63 -2.89
CA ASN A 89 19.51 3.03 -3.04
C ASN A 89 18.08 3.26 -3.55
N MET A 90 17.41 2.25 -4.14
CA MET A 90 16.02 2.37 -4.59
C MET A 90 15.03 2.61 -3.43
N TYR A 91 15.46 2.35 -2.19
CA TYR A 91 14.68 2.57 -0.97
C TYR A 91 15.09 3.84 -0.22
N VAL A 92 16.10 4.56 -0.70
CA VAL A 92 16.60 5.79 -0.07
C VAL A 92 15.80 6.98 -0.59
N ASN A 93 15.62 8.01 0.25
CA ASN A 93 14.93 9.26 -0.10
C ASN A 93 13.52 9.08 -0.68
N ARG A 94 12.78 8.07 -0.22
CA ARG A 94 11.36 7.89 -0.53
C ARG A 94 10.47 8.72 0.40
N GLU A 95 9.21 8.92 0.05
CA GLU A 95 8.25 9.59 0.92
C GLU A 95 8.01 8.84 2.25
N ALA A 96 7.56 9.53 3.29
CA ALA A 96 7.39 8.94 4.64
C ALA A 96 6.45 7.72 4.66
N ARG A 97 5.41 7.71 3.82
CA ARG A 97 4.44 6.60 3.73
C ARG A 97 5.05 5.32 3.20
N PHE A 98 6.10 5.38 2.38
CA PHE A 98 6.84 4.22 1.91
C PHE A 98 7.42 3.44 3.10
N TYR A 99 8.16 4.11 3.98
CA TYR A 99 8.80 3.51 5.14
C TYR A 99 7.80 3.03 6.21
N ALA A 100 6.62 3.66 6.27
CA ALA A 100 5.53 3.24 7.15
C ALA A 100 4.78 2.01 6.62
N SER A 101 4.84 1.75 5.31
CA SER A 101 3.96 0.77 4.65
C SER A 101 4.70 -0.43 4.05
N VAL A 102 5.98 -0.30 3.71
CA VAL A 102 6.76 -1.31 2.99
C VAL A 102 7.93 -1.79 3.84
N GLY A 103 8.04 -3.12 3.96
CA GLY A 103 9.23 -3.80 4.44
C GLY A 103 10.03 -4.34 3.25
N PHE A 104 11.33 -4.09 3.25
CA PHE A 104 12.27 -4.48 2.21
C PHE A 104 13.51 -5.13 2.84
N SER A 105 14.35 -5.80 2.04
CA SER A 105 15.59 -6.42 2.54
C SER A 105 16.54 -5.34 3.08
N GLU A 106 17.17 -5.62 4.23
CA GLU A 106 17.98 -4.70 5.06
C GLU A 106 17.15 -3.69 5.91
N CYS A 107 15.81 -3.82 5.93
CA CYS A 107 14.94 -3.00 6.77
C CYS A 107 15.10 -3.36 8.25
N PHE A 108 15.07 -2.34 9.11
CA PHE A 108 15.05 -2.50 10.57
C PHE A 108 13.63 -2.80 11.10
N TRP A 109 13.55 -3.74 12.05
CA TRP A 109 12.35 -4.19 12.74
C TRP A 109 12.55 -4.04 14.27
N PRO A 110 11.89 -3.06 14.90
CA PRO A 110 12.11 -2.77 16.32
C PRO A 110 11.61 -3.85 17.28
N MET A 111 10.35 -4.27 17.14
CA MET A 111 9.69 -5.33 17.94
C MET A 111 9.88 -5.16 19.45
N THR A 112 9.73 -3.92 19.92
CA THR A 112 10.23 -3.48 21.23
C THR A 112 9.50 -4.07 22.45
N SER A 113 8.37 -4.76 22.25
CA SER A 113 7.72 -5.49 23.36
C SER A 113 8.49 -6.75 23.77
N SER A 114 9.25 -7.34 22.85
CA SER A 114 10.02 -8.55 23.15
C SER A 114 11.29 -8.20 23.90
N THR A 115 11.58 -8.94 24.96
CA THR A 115 12.79 -8.77 25.77
C THR A 115 13.82 -9.88 25.54
N SER A 116 13.52 -10.86 24.69
CA SER A 116 14.45 -11.94 24.33
C SER A 116 15.48 -11.47 23.32
N SER A 117 16.77 -11.64 23.62
CA SER A 117 17.84 -11.41 22.65
C SER A 117 17.56 -12.18 21.35
N GLY A 118 17.74 -11.52 20.21
CA GLY A 118 17.42 -12.05 18.88
C GLY A 118 15.99 -11.80 18.40
N TYR A 119 15.08 -11.30 19.24
CA TYR A 119 13.68 -11.03 18.85
C TYR A 119 13.30 -9.55 18.73
N TYR A 120 14.22 -8.63 19.05
CA TYR A 120 14.00 -7.19 18.95
C TYR A 120 15.20 -6.51 18.30
N ASN A 121 14.99 -5.32 17.74
CA ASN A 121 15.99 -4.52 17.03
C ASN A 121 16.73 -5.31 15.92
N GLN A 122 15.97 -6.05 15.11
CA GLN A 122 16.54 -6.92 14.07
C GLN A 122 16.61 -6.20 12.73
N THR A 123 17.64 -6.53 11.95
CA THR A 123 17.71 -6.16 10.53
C THR A 123 17.35 -7.39 9.70
N ILE A 124 16.35 -7.26 8.84
CA ILE A 124 15.78 -8.41 8.15
C ILE A 124 16.20 -8.39 6.69
N THR A 125 16.66 -9.53 6.20
CA THR A 125 17.10 -9.73 4.81
C THR A 125 16.31 -10.84 4.15
N TYR A 126 16.08 -10.72 2.83
CA TYR A 126 15.17 -11.61 2.09
C TYR A 126 15.81 -12.30 0.87
N TYR A 127 17.11 -12.11 0.63
CA TYR A 127 17.84 -12.85 -0.41
C TYR A 127 17.96 -14.33 -0.06
N TYR A 128 18.11 -15.19 -1.08
CA TYR A 128 17.90 -16.64 -1.01
C TYR A 128 18.52 -17.33 0.22
N ASN A 129 19.80 -17.07 0.49
CA ASN A 129 20.57 -17.69 1.57
C ASN A 129 20.47 -16.98 2.92
N SER A 130 19.60 -15.97 3.07
CA SER A 130 19.36 -15.32 4.35
C SER A 130 18.40 -16.14 5.22
N PRO A 131 18.38 -15.92 6.55
CA PRO A 131 17.48 -16.65 7.45
C PRO A 131 15.99 -16.50 7.13
N ASN A 132 15.57 -15.40 6.49
CA ASN A 132 14.18 -15.13 6.11
C ASN A 132 13.98 -15.14 4.58
N GLY A 133 15.01 -15.50 3.82
CA GLY A 133 14.93 -15.73 2.38
C GLY A 133 14.49 -17.15 2.08
N LYS A 134 14.14 -17.41 0.81
CA LYS A 134 13.53 -18.68 0.37
C LYS A 134 14.33 -19.93 0.78
N GLY A 135 15.66 -19.89 0.70
CA GLY A 135 16.53 -21.01 1.09
C GLY A 135 16.76 -21.13 2.60
N GLY A 136 16.46 -20.09 3.37
CA GLY A 136 16.65 -20.08 4.82
C GLY A 136 15.38 -20.24 5.64
N VAL A 137 14.19 -20.29 5.04
CA VAL A 137 12.93 -20.52 5.76
C VAL A 137 12.68 -22.01 6.00
N THR A 138 12.00 -22.36 7.10
CA THR A 138 11.69 -23.78 7.42
C THR A 138 10.46 -24.29 6.68
N THR A 139 9.45 -23.44 6.51
CA THR A 139 8.30 -23.70 5.64
C THR A 139 8.59 -23.12 4.26
N ALA A 140 8.53 -23.96 3.22
CA ALA A 140 8.92 -23.60 1.86
C ALA A 140 8.05 -22.50 1.22
N GLN A 141 6.91 -22.14 1.81
CA GLN A 141 5.99 -21.10 1.33
C GLN A 141 6.10 -19.78 2.10
N ASP A 142 6.80 -19.74 3.22
CA ASP A 142 6.81 -18.60 4.16
C ASP A 142 8.01 -17.66 3.91
N TYR A 143 8.16 -17.23 2.67
CA TYR A 143 9.13 -16.23 2.24
C TYR A 143 8.42 -15.14 1.43
N PRO A 144 8.96 -13.91 1.37
CA PRO A 144 8.29 -12.84 0.66
C PRO A 144 8.48 -13.05 -0.85
N ILE A 145 7.45 -13.54 -1.54
CA ILE A 145 7.50 -13.95 -2.97
C ILE A 145 8.00 -12.82 -3.89
N THR A 146 7.79 -11.56 -3.51
CA THR A 146 8.24 -10.38 -4.27
C THR A 146 9.49 -9.71 -3.68
N GLY A 147 10.06 -10.25 -2.60
CA GLY A 147 11.16 -9.64 -1.84
C GLY A 147 10.73 -8.49 -0.91
N TYR A 148 9.42 -8.23 -0.81
CA TYR A 148 8.83 -7.19 0.02
C TYR A 148 7.71 -7.72 0.90
N VAL A 149 7.49 -7.09 2.05
CA VAL A 149 6.34 -7.34 2.93
C VAL A 149 5.58 -6.05 3.24
N LEU A 150 4.31 -6.16 3.62
CA LEU A 150 3.52 -5.04 4.10
C LEU A 150 3.89 -4.69 5.56
N LYS A 151 4.25 -3.44 5.84
CA LYS A 151 4.46 -2.93 7.21
C LYS A 151 3.33 -2.02 7.72
N LYS A 152 2.36 -1.68 6.88
CA LYS A 152 1.19 -0.92 7.32
C LYS A 152 0.46 -1.68 8.43
N PHE A 153 -0.07 -0.94 9.40
CA PHE A 153 -0.67 -1.43 10.65
C PHE A 153 0.31 -2.04 11.68
N ILE A 154 1.59 -2.27 11.36
CA ILE A 154 2.55 -2.81 12.33
C ILE A 154 3.06 -1.70 13.25
N HIS A 155 2.84 -1.87 14.55
CA HIS A 155 3.35 -0.98 15.58
C HIS A 155 4.82 -1.32 15.91
N PRO A 156 5.70 -0.36 16.22
CA PRO A 156 7.08 -0.64 16.60
C PRO A 156 7.24 -1.63 17.76
N SER A 157 6.29 -1.63 18.69
CA SER A 157 6.24 -2.58 19.81
C SER A 157 5.67 -3.95 19.44
N ASP A 158 5.05 -4.14 18.28
CA ASP A 158 4.50 -5.45 17.92
C ASP A 158 5.63 -6.49 17.83
N SER A 159 5.48 -7.60 18.53
CA SER A 159 6.30 -8.80 18.37
C SER A 159 5.42 -10.04 18.38
N TRP A 160 5.76 -11.00 17.53
CA TRP A 160 5.14 -12.32 17.51
C TRP A 160 5.93 -13.38 18.30
N GLY A 161 7.19 -13.09 18.63
CA GLY A 161 8.09 -14.03 19.29
C GLY A 161 8.93 -13.42 20.42
N GLY A 162 9.45 -14.32 21.27
CA GLY A 162 10.22 -13.99 22.45
C GLY A 162 9.38 -13.62 23.68
N THR A 163 10.05 -13.49 24.82
CA THR A 163 9.44 -13.16 26.12
C THR A 163 8.82 -11.77 26.06
N ASN A 164 7.61 -11.63 26.63
CA ASN A 164 6.81 -10.39 26.65
C ASN A 164 6.30 -9.91 25.28
N ALA A 165 6.37 -10.73 24.24
CA ALA A 165 5.86 -10.40 22.92
C ALA A 165 4.37 -9.96 22.96
N ARG A 166 4.10 -8.72 22.56
CA ARG A 166 2.77 -8.12 22.54
C ARG A 166 2.42 -7.66 21.13
N ARG A 167 1.12 -7.64 20.83
CA ARG A 167 0.57 -7.03 19.61
C ARG A 167 -0.42 -5.97 20.03
N MET A 168 -0.18 -4.73 19.66
CA MET A 168 -1.05 -3.60 19.99
C MET A 168 -2.38 -3.74 19.26
N ASP A 169 -3.46 -3.23 19.86
CA ASP A 169 -4.76 -3.13 19.20
C ASP A 169 -4.65 -2.35 17.88
N LYS A 170 -5.38 -2.83 16.85
CA LYS A 170 -5.39 -2.20 15.52
C LYS A 170 -6.75 -1.59 15.25
N GLY A 171 -6.75 -0.34 14.80
CA GLY A 171 -7.94 0.29 14.20
C GLY A 171 -8.00 0.00 12.71
N PHE A 172 -9.19 -0.31 12.22
CA PHE A 172 -9.50 -0.34 10.79
C PHE A 172 -10.39 0.85 10.43
N PRO A 173 -9.95 1.76 9.55
CA PRO A 173 -10.80 2.81 9.02
C PRO A 173 -11.79 2.21 8.02
N ILE A 174 -13.08 2.27 8.35
CA ILE A 174 -14.15 1.98 7.39
C ILE A 174 -14.36 3.22 6.52
N ILE A 175 -14.31 4.41 7.13
CA ILE A 175 -14.25 5.71 6.48
C ILE A 175 -13.29 6.57 7.30
N ARG A 176 -12.35 7.25 6.64
CA ARG A 176 -11.47 8.22 7.29
C ARG A 176 -11.34 9.50 6.48
N PHE A 177 -10.93 10.57 7.13
CA PHE A 177 -11.03 11.93 6.58
C PHE A 177 -10.29 12.10 5.25
N ALA A 178 -9.15 11.44 5.04
CA ALA A 178 -8.46 11.48 3.74
C ALA A 178 -9.32 10.93 2.58
N GLU A 179 -10.21 9.96 2.84
CA GLU A 179 -11.15 9.45 1.83
C GLU A 179 -12.21 10.48 1.47
N ILE A 180 -12.68 11.26 2.44
CA ILE A 180 -13.60 12.38 2.20
C ILE A 180 -12.92 13.43 1.33
N LEU A 181 -11.70 13.82 1.67
CA LEU A 181 -10.93 14.82 0.93
C LEU A 181 -10.67 14.38 -0.52
N LEU A 182 -10.15 13.17 -0.73
CA LEU A 182 -9.83 12.69 -2.08
C LEU A 182 -11.09 12.41 -2.91
N SER A 183 -12.19 11.95 -2.29
CA SER A 183 -13.45 11.73 -3.02
C SER A 183 -14.14 13.05 -3.37
N TYR A 184 -14.02 14.08 -2.52
CA TYR A 184 -14.50 15.44 -2.85
C TYR A 184 -13.70 16.06 -3.99
N ALA A 185 -12.37 15.97 -3.96
CA ALA A 185 -11.51 16.42 -5.06
C ALA A 185 -11.84 15.69 -6.37
N GLU A 186 -12.04 14.37 -6.32
CA GLU A 186 -12.43 13.56 -7.49
C GLU A 186 -13.79 13.97 -8.05
N ALA A 187 -14.79 14.15 -7.18
CA ALA A 187 -16.12 14.57 -7.58
C ALA A 187 -16.11 15.95 -8.27
N LEU A 188 -15.42 16.93 -7.68
CA LEU A 188 -15.28 18.27 -8.26
C LEU A 188 -14.56 18.23 -9.61
N ASN A 189 -13.49 17.44 -9.75
CA ASN A 189 -12.75 17.34 -11.00
C ASN A 189 -13.59 16.79 -12.15
N ASN A 190 -14.57 15.93 -11.85
CA ASN A 190 -15.45 15.30 -12.83
C ASN A 190 -16.73 16.11 -13.14
N LEU A 191 -16.92 17.29 -12.53
CA LEU A 191 -18.04 18.16 -12.91
C LEU A 191 -17.80 18.77 -14.28
N THR A 192 -18.69 18.47 -15.24
CA THR A 192 -18.66 19.06 -16.59
C THR A 192 -19.56 20.28 -16.73
N ALA A 193 -20.34 20.60 -15.70
CA ALA A 193 -21.27 21.72 -15.65
C ALA A 193 -21.49 22.21 -14.20
N SER A 194 -22.12 23.37 -14.05
CA SER A 194 -22.54 23.88 -12.74
C SER A 194 -23.89 23.27 -12.32
N HIS A 195 -24.01 22.91 -11.04
CA HIS A 195 -25.21 22.34 -10.46
C HIS A 195 -25.62 23.12 -9.21
N THR A 196 -26.89 23.51 -9.12
CA THR A 196 -27.44 24.18 -7.94
C THR A 196 -28.30 23.22 -7.13
N VAL A 197 -28.01 23.08 -5.85
CA VAL A 197 -28.67 22.15 -4.92
C VAL A 197 -29.05 22.86 -3.61
N GLN A 198 -30.04 22.33 -2.90
CA GLN A 198 -30.41 22.79 -1.56
C GLN A 198 -29.74 21.88 -0.53
N ILE A 199 -28.88 22.43 0.33
CA ILE A 199 -28.20 21.69 1.40
C ILE A 199 -28.44 22.45 2.70
N GLY A 200 -29.06 21.81 3.70
CA GLY A 200 -29.28 22.44 5.00
C GLY A 200 -30.16 23.70 4.98
N GLY A 201 -30.98 23.88 3.94
CA GLY A 201 -31.79 25.09 3.73
C GLY A 201 -31.08 26.22 2.98
N GLU A 202 -29.83 26.00 2.57
CA GLU A 202 -29.06 26.95 1.77
C GLU A 202 -28.98 26.49 0.31
N THR A 203 -29.03 27.47 -0.60
CA THR A 203 -28.84 27.25 -2.04
C THR A 203 -27.34 27.27 -2.34
N VAL A 204 -26.77 26.13 -2.75
CA VAL A 204 -25.35 26.00 -3.08
C VAL A 204 -25.20 25.70 -4.57
N THR A 205 -24.33 26.43 -5.25
CA THR A 205 -23.94 26.13 -6.64
C THR A 205 -22.54 25.54 -6.67
N LEU A 206 -22.39 24.36 -7.28
CA LEU A 206 -21.15 23.61 -7.40
C LEU A 206 -20.74 23.51 -8.87
N SER A 207 -19.46 23.74 -9.16
CA SER A 207 -18.84 23.59 -10.47
C SER A 207 -17.43 23.06 -10.29
N ARG A 208 -16.77 22.61 -11.37
CA ARG A 208 -15.34 22.29 -11.29
C ARG A 208 -14.57 23.54 -10.88
N ASP A 209 -13.94 23.48 -9.71
CA ASP A 209 -13.17 24.57 -9.11
C ASP A 209 -11.81 24.02 -8.66
N MET A 210 -10.75 24.50 -9.31
CA MET A 210 -9.38 24.07 -9.05
C MET A 210 -8.90 24.43 -7.64
N GLU A 211 -9.32 25.57 -7.09
CA GLU A 211 -8.88 25.98 -5.76
C GLU A 211 -9.49 25.10 -4.67
N GLU A 212 -10.76 24.69 -4.82
CA GLU A 212 -11.39 23.74 -3.90
C GLU A 212 -10.83 22.31 -4.06
N ILE A 213 -10.51 21.87 -5.29
CA ILE A 213 -9.81 20.61 -5.54
C ILE A 213 -8.47 20.60 -4.81
N LYS A 214 -7.63 21.63 -4.99
CA LYS A 214 -6.33 21.77 -4.34
C LYS A 214 -6.46 21.78 -2.83
N LYS A 215 -7.40 22.55 -2.30
CA LYS A 215 -7.64 22.65 -0.85
C LYS A 215 -7.93 21.29 -0.23
N ALA A 216 -8.62 20.41 -0.94
CA ALA A 216 -8.88 19.05 -0.46
C ALA A 216 -7.70 18.10 -0.67
N PHE A 217 -7.17 18.03 -1.90
CA PHE A 217 -6.10 17.10 -2.24
C PHE A 217 -4.79 17.40 -1.51
N ASN A 218 -4.38 18.67 -1.44
CA ASN A 218 -3.10 19.08 -0.88
C ASN A 218 -3.02 18.79 0.62
N GLN A 219 -4.14 18.78 1.36
CA GLN A 219 -4.16 18.40 2.78
C GLN A 219 -3.62 16.98 3.02
N VAL A 220 -3.96 16.03 2.13
CA VAL A 220 -3.48 14.64 2.24
C VAL A 220 -1.97 14.58 2.03
N ARG A 221 -1.46 15.32 1.03
CA ARG A 221 -0.03 15.35 0.68
C ARG A 221 0.81 16.11 1.71
N TYR A 222 0.34 17.25 2.20
CA TYR A 222 1.01 18.03 3.25
C TYR A 222 1.16 17.23 4.54
N ARG A 223 0.14 16.46 4.92
CA ARG A 223 0.23 15.54 6.08
C ARG A 223 1.33 14.50 5.88
N ALA A 224 1.53 14.02 4.65
CA ALA A 224 2.60 13.10 4.30
C ALA A 224 3.99 13.76 4.13
N GLY A 225 4.07 15.09 4.26
CA GLY A 225 5.30 15.87 4.06
C GLY A 225 5.66 16.08 2.59
N LEU A 226 4.70 15.98 1.68
CA LEU A 226 4.89 16.14 0.24
C LEU A 226 4.30 17.46 -0.27
N PRO A 227 4.86 18.06 -1.35
CA PRO A 227 4.22 19.19 -2.02
C PRO A 227 2.89 18.77 -2.64
N GLY A 228 1.94 19.70 -2.70
CA GLY A 228 0.64 19.52 -3.35
C GLY A 228 0.65 19.92 -4.83
N MET A 229 -0.54 19.93 -5.44
CA MET A 229 -0.79 20.54 -6.76
C MET A 229 -0.55 22.05 -6.72
N ASP A 230 -0.08 22.59 -7.85
CA ASP A 230 0.09 24.04 -8.01
C ASP A 230 -1.16 24.73 -8.58
N GLY A 231 -2.04 23.97 -9.27
CA GLY A 231 -3.29 24.43 -9.86
C GLY A 231 -3.23 24.74 -11.35
N THR A 232 -2.12 24.44 -12.00
CA THR A 232 -1.96 24.56 -13.45
C THR A 232 -2.40 23.31 -14.20
N GLU A 233 -2.67 22.22 -13.48
CA GLU A 233 -3.00 20.91 -14.02
C GLU A 233 -4.38 20.91 -14.70
N ASP A 234 -4.49 20.23 -15.84
CA ASP A 234 -5.77 20.02 -16.49
C ASP A 234 -6.63 18.93 -15.79
N ALA A 235 -7.83 18.67 -16.30
CA ALA A 235 -8.74 17.71 -15.68
C ALA A 235 -8.21 16.26 -15.70
N GLU A 236 -7.47 15.88 -16.74
CA GLU A 236 -6.89 14.55 -16.87
C GLU A 236 -5.69 14.38 -15.94
N GLU A 237 -4.83 15.41 -15.87
CA GLU A 237 -3.69 15.46 -14.95
C GLU A 237 -4.14 15.38 -13.48
N VAL A 238 -5.15 16.18 -13.09
CA VAL A 238 -5.75 16.11 -11.74
C VAL A 238 -6.32 14.72 -11.47
N GLN A 239 -7.02 14.12 -12.44
CA GLN A 239 -7.59 12.78 -12.26
C GLN A 239 -6.47 11.74 -12.03
N GLN A 240 -5.38 11.81 -12.79
CA GLN A 240 -4.25 10.90 -12.63
C GLN A 240 -3.57 11.09 -11.27
N MET A 241 -3.37 12.33 -10.83
CA MET A 241 -2.85 12.62 -9.49
C MET A 241 -3.73 12.06 -8.38
N ILE A 242 -5.06 12.14 -8.52
CA ILE A 242 -6.01 11.53 -7.58
C ILE A 242 -5.90 10.00 -7.59
N VAL A 243 -5.80 9.38 -8.77
CA VAL A 243 -5.63 7.92 -8.92
C VAL A 243 -4.37 7.44 -8.19
N ASP A 244 -3.25 8.16 -8.36
CA ASP A 244 -1.97 7.81 -7.75
C ASP A 244 -1.97 8.05 -6.24
N GLU A 245 -2.50 9.19 -5.79
CA GLU A 245 -2.59 9.51 -4.37
C GLU A 245 -3.49 8.51 -3.63
N ARG A 246 -4.63 8.13 -4.21
CA ARG A 246 -5.52 7.09 -3.65
C ARG A 246 -4.83 5.73 -3.59
N PHE A 247 -3.99 5.39 -4.58
CA PHE A 247 -3.27 4.12 -4.60
C PHE A 247 -2.29 3.97 -3.44
N VAL A 248 -1.56 5.04 -3.13
CA VAL A 248 -0.60 5.09 -2.02
C VAL A 248 -1.31 5.25 -0.67
N GLU A 249 -2.21 6.21 -0.57
CA GLU A 249 -2.86 6.60 0.68
C GLU A 249 -3.71 5.44 1.25
N PHE A 250 -4.49 4.77 0.41
CA PHE A 250 -5.36 3.65 0.80
C PHE A 250 -4.76 2.28 0.57
N LEU A 251 -3.44 2.17 0.44
CA LEU A 251 -2.74 0.90 0.31
C LEU A 251 -3.19 -0.06 1.45
N PHE A 252 -3.70 -1.24 1.09
CA PHE A 252 -4.26 -2.25 2.02
C PHE A 252 -5.45 -1.79 2.89
N GLU A 253 -6.22 -0.80 2.44
CA GLU A 253 -7.48 -0.36 3.07
C GLU A 253 -8.72 -0.73 2.23
N ASN A 254 -8.62 -1.78 1.41
CA ASN A 254 -9.73 -2.32 0.61
C ASN A 254 -10.34 -1.35 -0.41
N ARG A 255 -9.55 -0.42 -0.97
CA ARG A 255 -10.00 0.52 -2.01
C ARG A 255 -9.63 0.13 -3.42
N ARG A 256 -8.39 -0.32 -3.63
CA ARG A 256 -7.85 -0.58 -4.98
C ARG A 256 -8.72 -1.51 -5.82
N TYR A 257 -9.32 -2.56 -5.22
CA TYR A 257 -10.21 -3.48 -5.92
C TYR A 257 -11.41 -2.77 -6.58
N TYR A 258 -12.03 -1.83 -5.86
CA TYR A 258 -13.20 -1.10 -6.34
C TYR A 258 -12.80 0.08 -7.22
N ASP A 259 -11.73 0.80 -6.85
CA ASP A 259 -11.24 1.96 -7.56
C ASP A 259 -10.92 1.63 -9.04
N VAL A 260 -10.19 0.53 -9.31
CA VAL A 260 -9.87 0.16 -10.70
C VAL A 260 -11.08 -0.25 -11.54
N ARG A 261 -12.14 -0.77 -10.90
CA ARG A 261 -13.36 -1.21 -11.57
C ARG A 261 -14.24 -0.02 -11.91
N ARG A 262 -14.49 0.87 -10.95
CA ARG A 262 -15.31 2.07 -11.15
C ARG A 262 -14.69 3.07 -12.12
N TRP A 263 -13.35 3.11 -12.20
CA TRP A 263 -12.64 3.88 -13.22
C TRP A 263 -12.57 3.21 -14.59
N GLY A 264 -13.00 1.95 -14.71
CA GLY A 264 -12.94 1.22 -15.99
C GLY A 264 -11.53 0.79 -16.41
N ILE A 265 -10.53 0.92 -15.55
CA ILE A 265 -9.11 0.62 -15.85
C ILE A 265 -8.67 -0.77 -15.39
N TYR A 266 -9.59 -1.63 -14.94
CA TYR A 266 -9.30 -2.96 -14.38
C TYR A 266 -8.38 -3.80 -15.28
N GLU A 267 -8.73 -3.99 -16.55
CA GLU A 267 -7.94 -4.84 -17.45
C GLU A 267 -6.56 -4.26 -17.73
N GLU A 268 -6.45 -2.94 -17.90
CA GLU A 268 -5.19 -2.25 -18.12
C GLU A 268 -4.24 -2.46 -16.94
N VAL A 269 -4.69 -2.13 -15.74
CA VAL A 269 -3.83 -2.11 -14.55
C VAL A 269 -3.56 -3.49 -14.00
N GLU A 270 -4.52 -4.41 -14.11
CA GLU A 270 -4.36 -5.78 -13.67
C GLU A 270 -3.62 -6.62 -14.70
N SER A 271 -3.61 -6.31 -16.01
CA SER A 271 -2.80 -7.09 -16.97
C SER A 271 -1.29 -6.90 -16.80
N ILE A 272 -0.86 -5.84 -16.11
CA ILE A 272 0.55 -5.59 -15.80
C ILE A 272 1.11 -6.79 -15.00
N PRO A 273 2.19 -7.44 -15.45
CA PRO A 273 2.78 -8.57 -14.74
C PRO A 273 3.22 -8.20 -13.33
N ILE A 274 2.93 -9.08 -12.36
CA ILE A 274 3.44 -8.93 -10.99
C ILE A 274 4.96 -9.12 -11.03
N ARG A 275 5.68 -8.09 -10.57
CA ARG A 275 7.14 -8.10 -10.42
C ARG A 275 7.54 -7.94 -8.96
N GLY A 276 8.77 -8.33 -8.66
CA GLY A 276 9.45 -8.14 -7.38
C GLY A 276 10.95 -8.34 -7.54
N MET A 277 11.66 -8.52 -6.43
CA MET A 277 13.09 -8.84 -6.40
C MET A 277 13.35 -10.33 -6.66
N ASN A 278 14.58 -10.68 -7.03
CA ASN A 278 14.99 -12.06 -7.30
C ASN A 278 15.24 -12.83 -6.00
N VAL A 279 14.17 -13.38 -5.44
CA VAL A 279 14.17 -14.19 -4.20
C VAL A 279 14.85 -15.56 -4.33
N GLU A 280 15.17 -15.99 -5.56
CA GLU A 280 15.98 -17.17 -5.85
C GLU A 280 17.49 -16.88 -5.82
N GLY A 281 17.86 -15.59 -5.80
CA GLY A 281 19.22 -15.12 -5.89
C GLY A 281 19.87 -14.82 -4.54
N THR A 282 21.20 -14.96 -4.46
CA THR A 282 22.00 -14.42 -3.36
C THR A 282 21.97 -12.88 -3.37
N LYS A 283 22.55 -12.24 -2.35
CA LYS A 283 22.51 -10.78 -2.18
C LYS A 283 22.95 -10.00 -3.43
N GLU A 284 23.93 -10.53 -4.16
CA GLU A 284 24.52 -9.91 -5.35
C GLU A 284 23.51 -9.72 -6.49
N VAL A 285 22.59 -10.67 -6.65
CA VAL A 285 21.60 -10.67 -7.74
C VAL A 285 20.17 -10.46 -7.25
N PHE A 286 19.94 -10.44 -5.93
CA PHE A 286 18.62 -10.26 -5.32
C PHE A 286 17.90 -9.01 -5.82
N TYR A 287 18.62 -7.89 -5.95
CA TYR A 287 18.04 -6.60 -6.35
C TYR A 287 17.68 -6.51 -7.85
N THR A 288 17.75 -7.63 -8.58
CA THR A 288 17.27 -7.72 -9.96
C THR A 288 15.75 -7.86 -9.96
N ARG A 289 15.05 -6.97 -10.67
CA ARG A 289 13.60 -7.06 -10.88
C ARG A 289 13.27 -8.31 -11.72
N VAL A 290 12.38 -9.16 -11.22
CA VAL A 290 11.90 -10.37 -11.90
C VAL A 290 10.39 -10.53 -11.77
N ILE A 291 9.80 -11.37 -12.62
CA ILE A 291 8.46 -11.94 -12.38
C ILE A 291 8.67 -13.16 -11.46
N PRO A 292 8.11 -13.19 -10.23
CA PRO A 292 8.33 -14.32 -9.35
C PRO A 292 7.82 -15.62 -9.95
N ASN A 293 8.67 -16.65 -9.94
CA ASN A 293 8.36 -17.96 -10.52
C ASN A 293 7.45 -18.78 -9.58
N THR A 294 6.17 -18.46 -9.54
CA THR A 294 5.17 -19.18 -8.74
C THR A 294 3.93 -19.48 -9.56
N ALA A 295 3.33 -20.65 -9.33
CA ALA A 295 2.06 -21.02 -9.98
C ALA A 295 0.95 -19.99 -9.70
N ARG A 296 0.93 -19.37 -8.51
CA ARG A 296 -0.08 -18.35 -8.16
C ARG A 296 -0.01 -17.11 -9.05
N ILE A 297 1.19 -16.65 -9.36
CA ILE A 297 1.40 -15.48 -10.23
C ILE A 297 1.25 -15.87 -11.70
N GLY A 298 1.81 -17.01 -12.11
CA GLY A 298 1.74 -17.51 -13.48
C GLY A 298 0.32 -17.86 -13.94
N SER A 299 -0.53 -18.35 -13.04
CA SER A 299 -1.92 -18.71 -13.34
C SER A 299 -2.92 -17.56 -13.16
N ARG A 300 -2.46 -16.32 -12.93
CA ARG A 300 -3.37 -15.19 -12.75
C ARG A 300 -4.08 -14.87 -14.06
N ILE A 301 -5.40 -14.84 -14.01
CA ILE A 301 -6.27 -14.50 -15.15
C ILE A 301 -6.79 -13.08 -14.95
N VAL A 302 -6.71 -12.29 -16.02
CA VAL A 302 -7.38 -10.99 -16.13
C VAL A 302 -8.41 -11.11 -17.22
N ASN A 303 -9.67 -10.82 -16.89
CA ASN A 303 -10.78 -10.95 -17.81
C ASN A 303 -11.90 -9.98 -17.43
N LYS A 304 -12.46 -9.28 -18.41
CA LYS A 304 -13.56 -8.33 -18.23
C LYS A 304 -14.73 -8.82 -17.36
N ARG A 305 -15.07 -10.12 -17.37
CA ARG A 305 -16.15 -10.67 -16.51
C ARG A 305 -15.89 -10.46 -15.02
N LEU A 306 -14.61 -10.40 -14.62
CA LEU A 306 -14.17 -10.21 -13.23
C LEU A 306 -14.42 -8.78 -12.71
N ASN A 307 -14.95 -7.87 -13.54
CA ASN A 307 -15.53 -6.62 -13.05
C ASN A 307 -16.73 -6.89 -12.12
N TRP A 308 -17.45 -8.00 -12.34
CA TRP A 308 -18.59 -8.42 -11.55
C TRP A 308 -18.32 -9.78 -10.89
N LEU A 309 -18.82 -9.96 -9.66
CA LEU A 309 -18.80 -11.28 -9.02
C LEU A 309 -19.95 -12.12 -9.60
N PRO A 310 -19.76 -13.44 -9.78
CA PRO A 310 -20.86 -14.30 -10.21
C PRO A 310 -21.94 -14.32 -9.13
N ILE A 311 -23.21 -14.25 -9.55
CA ILE A 311 -24.34 -14.58 -8.69
C ILE A 311 -24.31 -16.10 -8.47
N PRO A 312 -24.46 -16.60 -7.22
CA PRO A 312 -24.47 -18.04 -6.97
C PRO A 312 -25.50 -18.75 -7.84
N LEU A 313 -25.07 -19.82 -8.52
CA LEU A 313 -25.87 -20.52 -9.54
C LEU A 313 -27.24 -21.01 -9.04
N ASN A 314 -27.29 -21.44 -7.77
CA ASN A 314 -28.54 -21.86 -7.15
C ASN A 314 -29.56 -20.71 -7.04
N GLU A 315 -29.11 -19.48 -6.82
CA GLU A 315 -30.01 -18.31 -6.73
C GLU A 315 -30.60 -17.96 -8.10
N VAL A 316 -29.76 -17.98 -9.15
CA VAL A 316 -30.20 -17.77 -10.54
C VAL A 316 -31.26 -18.82 -10.94
N ARG A 317 -31.03 -20.08 -10.58
CA ARG A 317 -31.97 -21.18 -10.90
C ARG A 317 -33.27 -21.14 -10.11
N LEU A 318 -33.26 -20.59 -8.90
CA LEU A 318 -34.47 -20.46 -8.07
C LEU A 318 -35.40 -19.35 -8.59
N LEU A 319 -34.84 -18.32 -9.23
CA LEU A 319 -35.60 -17.18 -9.73
C LEU A 319 -35.39 -17.02 -11.24
N PRO A 320 -36.24 -17.63 -12.09
CA PRO A 320 -36.08 -17.59 -13.55
C PRO A 320 -36.10 -16.19 -14.18
N SER A 321 -36.48 -15.15 -13.42
CA SER A 321 -36.43 -13.75 -13.85
C SER A 321 -35.13 -13.03 -13.48
N LEU A 322 -34.18 -13.73 -12.86
CA LEU A 322 -32.88 -13.18 -12.45
C LEU A 322 -31.82 -13.62 -13.45
N ASP A 323 -31.32 -12.67 -14.24
CA ASP A 323 -30.21 -12.92 -15.16
C ASP A 323 -28.87 -12.94 -14.40
N GLN A 324 -27.91 -13.69 -14.94
CA GLN A 324 -26.55 -13.72 -14.44
C GLN A 324 -25.77 -12.45 -14.82
N ASN A 325 -24.73 -12.11 -14.04
CA ASN A 325 -23.81 -11.02 -14.36
C ASN A 325 -23.04 -11.28 -15.68
N PRO A 326 -22.71 -10.22 -16.46
CA PRO A 326 -22.08 -10.38 -17.78
C PRO A 326 -20.79 -11.22 -17.76
N GLY A 327 -20.73 -12.22 -18.65
CA GLY A 327 -19.56 -13.08 -18.85
C GLY A 327 -19.46 -14.30 -17.91
N TRP A 328 -20.45 -14.49 -17.04
CA TRP A 328 -20.62 -15.71 -16.24
C TRP A 328 -21.73 -16.57 -16.84
N GLU A 329 -21.59 -17.90 -16.71
CA GLU A 329 -22.53 -18.88 -17.27
C GLU A 329 -23.75 -19.11 -16.34
N GLU A 330 -24.87 -19.54 -16.94
CA GLU A 330 -26.18 -19.83 -16.29
C GLU A 330 -26.34 -21.26 -15.75
#